data_AF-A0A925RCS5-F1
#
_entry.id   AF-A0A925RCS5-F1
#
_cell.length_a   1.000
_cell.length_b   1.000
_cell.length_c   1.000
_cell.angle_alpha   90.00
_cell.angle_beta   90.00
_cell.angle_gamma   90.00
#
_symmetry.space_group_name_H-M   'P 1'
#
loop_
_entity.id
_entity.type
_entity.pdbx_description
1 polymer ?
#
loop_
_entity_poly.entity_id
_entity_poly.type
_entity_poly.pdbx_seq_one_letter_code
_entity_poly.pdbx_strand_id
1 'polypeptide(L)' 'VEMAEIEKNDFNLNISRYISTAVGEEEIDLSATHRDLVGIEESIQKATAKHNEFLNKLGLPALPSP' A
#
# COMPACT_ATOMS: atom_id res chain seq x y z
N VAL A 1 36.24 1.57 -10.54
CA VAL A 1 36.62 2.94 -10.98
C VAL A 1 38.08 2.85 -11.34
N GLU A 2 38.43 3.07 -12.60
CA GLU A 2 39.81 2.93 -13.07
C GLU A 2 40.67 4.10 -12.56
N MET A 3 41.94 3.86 -12.25
CA MET A 3 42.82 4.88 -11.64
C MET A 3 42.99 6.14 -12.51
N ALA A 4 43.00 5.97 -13.84
CA ALA A 4 43.08 7.08 -14.79
C ALA A 4 41.84 7.99 -14.74
N GLU A 5 40.67 7.44 -14.40
CA GLU A 5 39.41 8.20 -14.26
C GLU A 5 39.42 9.06 -12.99
N ILE A 6 40.10 8.61 -11.94
CA ILE A 6 40.22 9.31 -10.66
C ILE A 6 41.20 10.49 -10.78
N GLU A 7 42.32 10.30 -11.46
CA GLU A 7 43.29 11.36 -11.75
C GLU A 7 42.69 12.48 -12.61
N LYS A 8 41.91 12.12 -13.64
CA LYS A 8 41.23 13.11 -14.50
C LYS A 8 40.22 13.97 -13.73
N ASN A 9 39.63 13.43 -12.67
CA ASN A 9 38.71 14.15 -11.79
C ASN A 9 39.43 14.75 -10.55
N ASP A 10 40.75 14.96 -10.63
CA ASP A 10 41.57 15.63 -9.61
C ASP A 10 41.50 14.98 -8.22
N PHE A 11 41.36 13.64 -8.19
CA PHE A 11 41.13 12.84 -6.98
C PHE A 11 39.88 13.25 -6.19
N ASN A 12 39.00 14.04 -6.80
CA ASN A 12 37.75 14.48 -6.23
C ASN A 12 36.73 13.33 -6.33
N LEU A 13 36.74 12.46 -5.32
CA LEU A 13 35.80 11.36 -5.15
C LEU A 13 34.44 11.82 -4.63
N ASN A 14 34.05 13.10 -4.81
CA ASN A 14 32.66 13.50 -4.67
C ASN A 14 31.86 12.81 -5.78
N ILE A 15 31.50 11.55 -5.52
CA ILE A 15 30.38 10.89 -6.15
C ILE A 15 29.19 11.75 -5.71
N SER A 16 28.77 12.67 -6.58
CA SER A 16 27.48 13.35 -6.50
C SER A 16 26.53 12.31 -5.93
N ARG A 17 26.00 12.53 -4.71
CA ARG A 17 25.07 11.58 -4.06
C ARG A 17 24.18 11.01 -5.16
N TYR A 18 23.98 9.69 -5.23
CA TYR A 18 23.05 9.08 -6.19
C TYR A 18 21.70 9.80 -6.05
N ILE A 19 21.51 10.88 -6.80
CA ILE A 19 20.29 11.66 -6.80
C ILE A 19 19.43 10.81 -7.71
N SER A 20 18.44 10.14 -7.11
CA SER A 20 17.48 9.39 -7.88
C SER A 20 16.95 10.33 -8.98
N THR A 21 17.25 10.01 -10.23
CA THR A 21 16.65 10.65 -11.40
C THR A 21 15.25 10.08 -11.67
N ALA A 22 14.75 9.23 -10.76
CA ALA A 22 13.39 8.72 -10.85
C ALA A 22 12.43 9.90 -10.92
N VAL A 23 11.67 9.93 -12.00
CA VAL A 23 10.53 10.82 -12.14
C VAL A 23 9.58 10.52 -10.98
N GLY A 24 9.11 11.56 -10.29
CA GLY A 24 8.18 11.40 -9.18
C GLY A 24 6.98 10.57 -9.61
N GLU A 25 6.63 9.58 -8.81
CA GLU A 25 5.43 8.77 -9.03
C GLU A 25 4.18 9.65 -8.94
N GLU A 26 3.10 9.22 -9.60
CA GLU A 26 1.81 9.89 -9.45
C GLU A 26 1.39 9.91 -7.99
N GLU A 27 0.90 11.06 -7.53
CA GLU A 27 0.46 11.22 -6.15
C GLU A 27 -0.77 10.34 -5.88
N ILE A 28 -0.65 9.45 -4.89
CA ILE A 28 -1.74 8.55 -4.51
C ILE A 28 -2.76 9.33 -3.68
N ASP A 29 -4.03 9.31 -4.09
CA ASP A 29 -5.12 9.80 -3.25
C ASP A 29 -5.43 8.80 -2.13
N LEU A 30 -4.78 9.01 -0.99
CA LEU A 30 -5.01 8.23 0.23
C LEU A 30 -6.42 8.43 0.79
N SER A 31 -7.05 9.58 0.54
CA SER A 31 -8.42 9.85 1.02
C SER A 31 -9.45 9.07 0.22
N ALA A 32 -9.28 8.96 -1.10
CA ALA A 32 -10.09 8.09 -1.94
C ALA A 32 -9.94 6.63 -1.52
N THR A 33 -8.69 6.16 -1.39
CA THR A 33 -8.40 4.78 -0.94
C THR A 33 -9.05 4.49 0.41
N HIS A 34 -8.96 5.43 1.36
CA HIS A 34 -9.58 5.25 2.67
C HIS A 34 -11.11 5.15 2.60
N ARG A 35 -11.78 5.99 1.81
CA ARG A 35 -13.24 5.89 1.62
C ARG A 35 -13.65 4.56 1.01
N ASP A 36 -12.89 4.06 0.04
CA ASP A 36 -13.16 2.78 -0.59
C ASP A 36 -13.04 1.63 0.42
N LEU A 37 -12.00 1.64 1.26
CA LEU A 37 -11.83 0.67 2.35
C LEU A 37 -12.99 0.71 3.34
N VAL A 38 -13.45 1.90 3.74
CA VAL A 38 -14.62 2.05 4.63
C VAL A 38 -15.88 1.50 3.98
N GLY A 39 -16.12 1.77 2.70
CA GLY A 39 -17.28 1.25 1.97
C GLY A 39 -17.27 -0.27 1.82
N ILE A 40 -16.09 -0.86 1.62
CA ILE A 40 -15.91 -2.32 1.59
C ILE A 40 -16.23 -2.91 2.96
N GLU A 41 -15.70 -2.32 4.04
CA GLU A 41 -15.94 -2.77 5.41
C GLU A 41 -17.43 -2.75 5.77
N GLU A 42 -18.15 -1.67 5.46
CA GLU A 42 -19.60 -1.61 5.65
C GLU A 42 -20.35 -2.71 4.89
N SER A 43 -19.91 -3.01 3.67
CA SER A 43 -20.53 -4.04 2.83
C SER A 43 -20.31 -5.44 3.42
N ILE A 44 -19.12 -5.70 3.93
CA ILE A 44 -18.79 -6.95 4.63
C ILE A 44 -19.67 -7.10 5.88
N GLN A 45 -19.77 -6.06 6.71
CA GLN A 45 -20.59 -6.11 7.93
C GLN A 45 -22.07 -6.40 7.62
N LYS A 46 -22.64 -5.71 6.63
CA LYS A 46 -24.04 -5.92 6.19
C LYS A 46 -24.25 -7.35 5.68
N ALA A 47 -23.32 -7.87 4.86
CA ALA A 47 -23.39 -9.22 4.34
C ALA A 47 -23.26 -10.28 5.45
N THR A 48 -22.31 -10.12 6.38
CA THR A 48 -22.10 -11.01 7.52
C THR A 48 -23.31 -11.03 8.44
N ALA A 49 -23.89 -9.86 8.75
CA ALA A 49 -25.13 -9.77 9.52
C ALA A 49 -26.25 -10.55 8.84
N LYS A 50 -26.44 -10.35 7.53
CA LYS A 50 -27.48 -11.05 6.77
C LYS A 50 -27.24 -12.57 6.74
N HIS A 51 -25.99 -12.99 6.60
CA HIS A 51 -25.61 -14.40 6.64
C HIS A 51 -25.95 -15.02 8.00
N ASN A 52 -25.62 -14.33 9.09
CA ASN A 52 -25.90 -14.79 10.46
C ASN A 52 -27.40 -14.88 10.76
N GLU A 53 -28.26 -14.04 10.15
CA GLU A 53 -29.72 -14.24 10.21
C GLU A 53 -30.14 -15.61 9.67
N PHE A 54 -29.53 -16.07 8.59
CA PHE A 54 -29.83 -17.38 8.01
C PHE A 54 -29.25 -18.53 8.85
N LEU A 55 -28.00 -18.40 9.34
CA LEU A 55 -27.41 -19.41 10.21
C LEU A 55 -28.22 -19.61 11.49
N ASN A 56 -28.69 -18.52 12.10
CA ASN A 56 -29.55 -18.59 13.28
C ASN A 56 -30.84 -19.38 12.99
N LYS A 57 -31.48 -19.15 11.84
CA LYS A 57 -32.68 -19.92 11.42
C LYS A 57 -32.38 -21.40 11.21
N LEU A 58 -31.15 -21.75 10.87
CA LEU A 58 -30.70 -23.14 10.69
C LEU A 58 -30.16 -23.77 11.98
N GLY A 59 -30.11 -23.03 13.09
CA GLY A 59 -29.50 -23.49 14.34
C GLY A 59 -27.98 -23.68 14.26
N LEU A 60 -27.33 -22.99 13.32
CA LEU A 60 -25.89 -23.08 13.07
C LEU A 60 -25.13 -21.96 13.81
N PRO A 61 -23.84 -22.17 14.14
CA PRO A 61 -23.02 -21.15 14.80
C PRO A 61 -22.83 -19.94 13.88
N ALA A 62 -22.87 -18.74 14.45
CA ALA A 62 -22.64 -17.50 13.72
C ALA A 62 -21.17 -17.36 13.26
N LEU A 63 -20.98 -16.67 12.14
CA LEU A 63 -19.67 -16.21 11.69
C LEU A 63 -19.17 -15.09 12.61
N PRO A 64 -17.84 -14.99 12.83
CA PRO A 64 -17.27 -13.86 13.55
C PRO A 64 -17.59 -12.56 12.82
N SER A 65 -17.85 -11.50 13.58
CA SER A 65 -17.86 -10.15 13.00
C SER A 65 -16.44 -9.81 12.52
N PRO A 66 -16.30 -9.09 11.40
CA PRO A 66 -15.10 -8.31 11.15
C PRO A 66 -14.84 -7.34 12.30
#